data_AF-A0AAE9D0Y8-F1
#
_entry.id   AF-A0AAE9D0Y8-F1
#
_cell.length_a   1.000
_cell.length_b   1.000
_cell.length_c   1.000
_cell.angle_alpha   90.00
_cell.angle_beta   90.00
_cell.angle_gamma   90.00
#
_symmetry.space_group_name_H-M   'P 1'
#
loop_
_entity.id
_entity.type
_entity.pdbx_description
1 polymer ?
#
loop_
_entity_poly.entity_id
_entity_poly.type
_entity_poly.pdbx_seq_one_letter_code
_entity_poly.pdbx_strand_id
1 'polypeptide(L)'
;MDSVKWVLLNAHCWCCYCDILVCSLITPYFFFPTISGFPVGLFRELGIPTSSQVFIGIVSCMFMGISLVALFENRSSCIPRTIAQAIIPLIFLVIPVATAISSIYFEFYIQVVNNSCVIFLSFHGFASTITIVLVHHPYRKFMIKIVTFDRSTEKHASTGASYVTKDVRATMRRLSNRVLPVLHLG
;
A
#
# COMPACT_ATOMS: atom_id res chain seq x y z
N MET A 1 7.87 13.94 -19.10
CA MET A 1 7.27 12.93 -18.18
C MET A 1 7.67 13.17 -16.70
N ASP A 2 8.61 14.07 -16.41
CA ASP A 2 9.07 14.29 -15.03
C ASP A 2 8.11 15.14 -14.18
N SER A 3 7.38 16.08 -14.78
CA SER A 3 6.32 16.86 -14.10
C SER A 3 5.27 15.97 -13.42
N VAL A 4 4.94 14.84 -14.05
CA VAL A 4 3.90 13.95 -13.57
C VAL A 4 4.33 13.10 -12.37
N LYS A 5 5.64 12.93 -12.16
CA LYS A 5 6.19 12.28 -10.95
C LYS A 5 5.97 13.17 -9.74
N TRP A 6 6.18 14.48 -9.89
CA TRP A 6 5.96 15.47 -8.84
C TRP A 6 4.49 15.61 -8.44
N VAL A 7 3.58 15.62 -9.41
CA VAL A 7 2.13 15.65 -9.12
C VAL A 7 1.67 14.40 -8.37
N LEU A 8 2.20 13.23 -8.73
CA LEU A 8 1.91 11.97 -8.04
C LEU A 8 2.46 11.97 -6.61
N LEU A 9 3.69 12.46 -6.41
CA LEU A 9 4.29 12.58 -5.09
C LEU A 9 3.49 13.56 -4.20
N ASN A 10 3.11 14.72 -4.75
CA ASN A 10 2.31 15.70 -4.03
C ASN A 10 0.97 15.12 -3.54
N ALA A 11 0.24 14.45 -4.43
CA ALA A 11 -1.02 13.79 -4.05
C ALA A 11 -0.82 12.73 -2.96
N HIS A 12 0.22 11.92 -3.06
CA HIS A 12 0.53 10.93 -2.03
C HIS A 12 0.88 11.56 -0.68
N CYS A 13 1.70 12.62 -0.67
CA CYS A 13 2.03 13.36 0.55
C CYS A 13 0.78 13.94 1.23
N TRP A 14 -0.14 14.53 0.45
CA TRP A 14 -1.40 15.07 0.98
C TRP A 14 -2.34 13.99 1.51
N CYS A 15 -2.43 12.84 0.84
CA CYS A 15 -3.19 11.70 1.34
C CYS A 15 -2.60 11.15 2.65
N CYS A 16 -1.29 10.92 2.72
CA CYS A 16 -0.64 10.45 3.95
C CYS A 16 -0.81 11.45 5.11
N TYR A 17 -0.71 12.75 4.83
CA TYR A 17 -0.98 13.79 5.81
C TYR A 17 -2.42 13.72 6.34
N CYS A 18 -3.40 13.60 5.45
CA CYS A 18 -4.82 13.50 5.85
C CYS A 18 -5.12 12.21 6.62
N ASP A 19 -4.55 11.08 6.23
CA ASP A 19 -4.75 9.80 6.93
C ASP A 19 -4.21 9.87 8.37
N ILE A 20 -2.99 10.40 8.56
CA ILE A 20 -2.42 10.56 9.91
C ILE A 20 -3.28 11.54 10.73
N LEU A 21 -3.68 12.65 10.13
CA LEU A 21 -4.47 13.68 10.79
C LEU A 21 -5.83 13.13 11.23
N VAL A 22 -6.55 12.45 10.34
CA VAL A 22 -7.91 11.95 10.59
C VAL A 22 -7.90 10.68 11.44
N CYS A 23 -6.95 9.76 11.28
CA CYS A 23 -6.97 8.48 12.00
C CYS A 23 -6.26 8.52 13.37
N SER A 24 -5.34 9.46 13.61
CA SER A 24 -4.55 9.51 14.86
C SER A 24 -4.69 10.83 15.64
N LEU A 25 -4.72 11.98 14.96
CA LEU A 25 -4.70 13.29 15.64
C LEU A 25 -6.09 13.79 16.00
N ILE A 26 -7.07 13.66 15.09
CA ILE A 26 -8.42 14.22 15.28
C ILE A 26 -9.46 13.12 15.51
N THR A 27 -9.33 11.95 14.87
CA THR A 27 -10.25 10.78 14.95
C THR A 27 -11.69 11.15 15.28
N PRO A 28 -12.50 11.50 14.26
CA PRO A 28 -13.86 11.94 14.50
C PRO A 28 -14.72 10.76 14.97
N TYR A 29 -15.35 10.90 16.15
CA TYR A 29 -16.34 9.96 16.65
C TYR A 29 -17.74 10.53 16.42
N PHE A 30 -18.60 9.76 15.75
CA PHE A 30 -19.98 10.17 15.42
C PHE A 30 -21.02 9.32 16.17
N PHE A 31 -22.12 9.95 16.54
CA PHE A 31 -23.32 9.32 17.08
C PHE A 31 -24.44 9.35 16.03
N PHE A 32 -24.72 8.20 15.43
CA PHE A 32 -25.91 8.02 14.59
C PHE A 32 -27.05 7.45 15.45
N PRO A 33 -28.29 7.96 15.33
CA PRO A 33 -28.82 8.80 14.24
C PRO A 33 -28.68 10.32 14.41
N THR A 34 -28.28 10.82 15.59
CA THR A 34 -28.31 12.25 15.94
C THR A 34 -27.37 13.15 15.11
N ILE A 35 -26.50 12.58 14.27
CA ILE A 35 -25.46 13.28 13.47
C ILE A 35 -24.66 14.26 14.33
N SER A 36 -24.39 13.86 15.57
CA SER A 36 -23.52 14.59 16.48
C SER A 36 -22.18 13.87 16.59
N GLY A 37 -21.14 14.56 17.00
CA GLY A 37 -19.83 13.94 17.11
C GLY A 37 -18.82 14.82 17.81
N PHE A 38 -17.75 14.19 18.27
CA PHE A 38 -16.60 14.87 18.83
C PHE A 38 -15.30 14.14 18.45
N PRO A 39 -14.17 14.86 18.37
CA PRO A 39 -12.88 14.24 18.11
C PRO A 39 -12.35 13.52 19.35
N VAL A 40 -11.81 12.31 19.14
CA VAL A 40 -11.18 11.48 20.18
C VAL A 40 -9.69 11.24 19.94
N GLY A 41 -9.09 11.92 18.95
CA GLY A 41 -7.67 11.79 18.66
C GLY A 41 -6.75 12.56 19.63
N LEU A 42 -5.43 12.45 19.40
CA LEU A 42 -4.38 13.04 20.25
C LEU A 42 -4.57 14.54 20.55
N PHE A 43 -5.11 15.33 19.61
CA PHE A 43 -5.33 16.76 19.82
C PHE A 43 -6.35 17.05 20.91
N ARG A 44 -7.29 16.12 21.15
CA ARG A 44 -8.23 16.22 22.27
C ARG A 44 -7.50 16.05 23.60
N GLU A 45 -6.57 15.10 23.70
CA GLU A 45 -5.73 14.87 24.89
C GLU A 45 -4.80 16.04 25.19
N LEU A 46 -4.34 16.76 24.16
CA LEU A 46 -3.57 18.00 24.29
C LEU A 46 -4.42 19.23 24.66
N GLY A 47 -5.73 19.07 24.84
CA GLY A 47 -6.65 20.15 25.21
C GLY A 47 -6.96 21.13 24.09
N ILE A 48 -6.67 20.79 22.83
CA ILE A 48 -6.98 21.66 21.67
C ILE A 48 -8.50 21.71 21.48
N PRO A 49 -9.11 22.90 21.35
CA PRO A 49 -10.56 23.03 21.22
C PRO A 49 -11.08 22.37 19.94
N THR A 50 -12.25 21.73 20.05
CA THR A 50 -12.90 20.97 18.96
C THR A 50 -13.07 21.80 17.69
N SER A 51 -13.38 23.10 17.80
CA SER A 51 -13.55 23.99 16.64
C SER A 51 -12.30 24.08 15.78
N SER A 52 -11.12 24.18 16.41
CA SER A 52 -9.84 24.24 15.70
C SER A 52 -9.52 22.90 15.04
N GLN A 53 -9.82 21.78 15.69
CA GLN A 53 -9.61 20.45 15.11
C GLN A 53 -10.47 20.25 13.85
N VAL A 54 -11.77 20.54 13.94
CA VAL A 54 -12.69 20.45 12.80
C VAL A 54 -12.25 21.36 11.65
N PHE A 55 -11.82 22.59 11.94
CA PHE A 55 -11.32 23.50 10.92
C PHE A 55 -10.09 22.96 10.19
N ILE A 56 -9.08 22.48 10.94
CA ILE A 56 -7.86 21.90 10.37
C ILE A 56 -8.20 20.69 9.49
N GLY A 57 -9.08 19.80 9.97
CA GLY A 57 -9.51 18.62 9.23
C GLY A 57 -10.27 18.93 7.94
N ILE A 58 -11.16 19.93 7.95
CA ILE A 58 -11.89 20.35 6.74
C ILE A 58 -10.93 20.94 5.72
N VAL A 59 -10.04 21.83 6.15
CA VAL A 59 -9.06 22.49 5.27
C VAL A 59 -8.14 21.46 4.62
N SER A 60 -7.61 20.50 5.38
CA SER A 60 -6.76 19.44 4.84
C SER A 60 -7.46 18.58 3.80
N CYS A 61 -8.73 18.23 4.03
CA CYS A 61 -9.53 17.47 3.06
C CYS A 61 -9.73 18.23 1.75
N MET A 62 -9.93 19.54 1.79
CA MET A 62 -10.04 20.38 0.59
C MET A 62 -8.74 20.40 -0.21
N PHE A 63 -7.59 20.60 0.46
CA PHE A 63 -6.27 20.56 -0.19
C PHE A 63 -5.97 19.19 -0.82
N MET A 64 -6.31 18.10 -0.13
CA MET A 64 -6.21 16.75 -0.68
C MET A 64 -7.11 16.59 -1.92
N GLY A 65 -8.36 17.08 -1.87
CA GLY A 65 -9.28 17.06 -3.00
C GLY A 65 -8.72 17.77 -4.23
N ILE A 66 -8.17 18.97 -4.05
CA ILE A 66 -7.51 19.73 -5.13
C ILE A 66 -6.32 18.94 -5.69
N SER A 67 -5.49 18.33 -4.83
CA SER A 67 -4.34 17.54 -5.28
C SER A 67 -4.75 16.26 -6.03
N LEU A 68 -5.88 15.65 -5.69
CA LEU A 68 -6.43 14.50 -6.42
C LEU A 68 -6.99 14.92 -7.78
N VAL A 69 -7.70 16.04 -7.86
CA VAL A 69 -8.21 16.57 -9.14
C VAL A 69 -7.06 16.91 -10.09
N ALA A 70 -6.03 17.62 -9.61
CA ALA A 70 -4.83 17.92 -10.40
C ALA A 70 -4.10 16.66 -10.87
N LEU A 71 -4.17 15.56 -10.11
CA LEU A 71 -3.64 14.27 -10.51
C LEU A 71 -4.47 13.64 -11.64
N PHE A 72 -5.80 13.68 -11.57
CA PHE A 72 -6.67 13.18 -12.65
C PHE A 72 -6.47 13.93 -13.96
N GLU A 73 -6.35 15.25 -13.91
CA GLU A 73 -6.11 16.09 -15.08
C GLU A 73 -4.76 15.77 -15.76
N ASN A 74 -3.72 15.48 -14.97
CA ASN A 74 -2.36 15.29 -15.47
C ASN A 74 -2.03 13.82 -15.86
N ARG A 75 -2.90 12.86 -15.52
CA ARG A 75 -2.61 11.40 -15.63
C ARG A 75 -3.73 10.58 -16.30
N SER A 76 -4.54 11.17 -17.16
CA SER A 76 -5.66 10.46 -17.82
C SER A 76 -5.29 9.12 -18.49
N SER A 77 -4.00 8.90 -18.83
CA SER A 77 -3.47 7.68 -19.44
C SER A 77 -3.01 6.55 -18.48
N CYS A 78 -2.87 6.79 -17.17
CA CYS A 78 -2.35 5.79 -16.18
C CYS A 78 -3.40 5.35 -15.13
N ILE A 79 -4.66 5.74 -15.36
CA ILE A 79 -5.81 5.58 -14.48
C ILE A 79 -6.14 4.13 -14.04
N PRO A 80 -6.02 3.07 -14.87
CA PRO A 80 -6.63 1.78 -14.54
C PRO A 80 -6.07 1.12 -13.27
N ARG A 81 -4.77 1.29 -12.99
CA ARG A 81 -4.12 0.71 -11.81
C ARG A 81 -4.48 1.46 -10.52
N THR A 82 -4.58 2.78 -10.58
CA THR A 82 -4.95 3.62 -9.43
C THR A 82 -6.41 3.40 -9.02
N ILE A 83 -7.32 3.24 -9.99
CA ILE A 83 -8.74 2.96 -9.72
C ILE A 83 -8.90 1.60 -9.03
N ALA A 84 -8.25 0.54 -9.53
CA ALA A 84 -8.37 -0.80 -8.93
C ALA A 84 -7.90 -0.84 -7.47
N GLN A 85 -6.87 -0.06 -7.11
CA GLN A 85 -6.41 0.10 -5.73
C GLN A 85 -7.32 0.97 -4.89
N ALA A 86 -7.95 2.00 -5.45
CA ALA A 86 -8.90 2.84 -4.71
C ALA A 86 -10.20 2.10 -4.35
N ILE A 87 -10.61 1.10 -5.14
CA ILE A 87 -11.84 0.32 -4.90
C ILE A 87 -11.75 -0.50 -3.60
N ILE A 88 -10.58 -1.01 -3.21
CA ILE A 88 -10.47 -1.91 -2.05
C ILE A 88 -10.63 -1.15 -0.71
N PRO A 89 -9.96 -0.01 -0.48
CA PRO A 89 -10.22 0.86 0.67
C PRO A 89 -11.63 1.47 0.64
N LEU A 90 -12.21 1.67 -0.55
CA LEU A 90 -13.57 2.18 -0.68
C LEU A 90 -14.60 1.22 -0.06
N ILE A 91 -14.38 -0.10 -0.12
CA ILE A 91 -15.27 -1.08 0.53
C ILE A 91 -15.27 -0.89 2.07
N PHE A 92 -14.11 -0.60 2.67
CA PHE A 92 -13.99 -0.29 4.10
C PHE A 92 -14.72 1.00 4.49
N LEU A 93 -14.94 1.91 3.53
CA LEU A 93 -15.71 3.14 3.71
C LEU A 93 -17.22 2.93 3.53
N VAL A 94 -17.64 2.05 2.61
CA VAL A 94 -19.05 1.81 2.28
C VAL A 94 -19.80 1.17 3.45
N ILE A 95 -19.18 0.24 4.19
CA ILE A 95 -19.85 -0.48 5.29
C ILE A 95 -20.25 0.49 6.44
N PRO A 96 -19.35 1.33 6.99
CA PRO A 96 -19.71 2.35 7.97
C PRO A 96 -20.76 3.34 7.47
N VAL A 97 -20.70 3.73 6.19
CA VAL A 97 -21.66 4.68 5.62
C VAL A 97 -23.04 4.05 5.48
N ALA A 98 -23.14 2.81 4.99
CA ALA A 98 -24.42 2.12 4.86
C ALA A 98 -25.10 1.87 6.21
N THR A 99 -24.32 1.51 7.22
CA THR A 99 -24.81 1.34 8.61
C THR A 99 -25.25 2.68 9.21
N ALA A 100 -24.50 3.76 9.00
CA ALA A 100 -24.91 5.10 9.42
C ALA A 100 -26.23 5.53 8.76
N ILE A 101 -26.37 5.37 7.44
CA ILE A 101 -27.61 5.70 6.70
C ILE A 101 -28.78 4.87 7.22
N SER A 102 -28.58 3.58 7.47
CA SER A 102 -29.61 2.69 8.01
C SER A 102 -30.04 3.13 9.41
N SER A 103 -29.08 3.42 10.30
CA SER A 103 -29.37 3.92 11.65
C SER A 103 -30.12 5.24 11.65
N ILE A 104 -29.79 6.16 10.73
CA ILE A 104 -30.51 7.42 10.55
C ILE A 104 -31.94 7.17 10.03
N TYR A 105 -32.09 6.35 9.00
CA TYR A 105 -33.39 6.09 8.36
C TYR A 105 -34.39 5.40 9.30
N PHE A 106 -33.93 4.43 10.08
CA PHE A 106 -34.77 3.70 11.04
C PHE A 106 -34.77 4.32 12.46
N GLU A 107 -34.05 5.43 12.66
CA GLU A 107 -33.83 6.09 13.96
C GLU A 107 -33.36 5.16 15.10
N PHE A 108 -32.60 4.11 14.76
CA PHE A 108 -32.05 3.18 15.76
C PHE A 108 -30.62 3.54 16.14
N TYR A 109 -30.44 3.85 17.43
CA TYR A 109 -29.13 4.01 18.06
C TYR A 109 -28.63 2.67 18.61
N ILE A 110 -27.52 2.17 18.07
CA ILE A 110 -26.82 1.00 18.63
C ILE A 110 -25.35 1.37 18.83
N GLN A 111 -24.96 1.54 20.09
CA GLN A 111 -23.61 1.98 20.44
C GLN A 111 -22.52 1.03 19.94
N VAL A 112 -22.79 -0.29 19.98
CA VAL A 112 -21.86 -1.30 19.43
C VAL A 112 -21.60 -1.04 17.95
N VAL A 113 -22.64 -0.74 17.17
CA VAL A 113 -22.51 -0.47 15.73
C VAL A 113 -21.75 0.83 15.49
N ASN A 114 -22.04 1.91 16.22
CA ASN A 114 -21.30 3.18 16.09
C ASN A 114 -19.81 3.01 16.43
N ASN A 115 -19.50 2.31 17.53
CA ASN A 115 -18.13 1.97 17.90
C ASN A 115 -17.43 1.15 16.81
N SER A 116 -18.13 0.14 16.24
CA SER A 116 -17.61 -0.64 15.13
C SER A 116 -17.35 0.24 13.90
N CYS A 117 -18.23 1.18 13.56
CA CYS A 117 -18.05 2.09 12.43
C CYS A 117 -16.79 2.95 12.57
N VAL A 118 -16.53 3.49 13.76
CA VAL A 118 -15.33 4.29 14.03
C VAL A 118 -14.05 3.45 13.91
N ILE A 119 -14.08 2.20 14.37
CA ILE A 119 -12.96 1.27 14.22
C ILE A 119 -12.73 0.95 12.74
N PHE A 120 -13.78 0.64 11.97
CA PHE A 120 -13.67 0.37 10.53
C PHE A 120 -13.11 1.57 9.75
N LEU A 121 -13.57 2.79 10.07
CA LEU A 121 -13.06 4.02 9.49
C LEU A 121 -11.57 4.24 9.83
N SER A 122 -11.15 3.91 11.05
CA SER A 122 -9.75 4.01 11.48
C SER A 122 -8.85 2.97 10.80
N PHE A 123 -9.35 1.76 10.54
CA PHE A 123 -8.60 0.70 9.86
C PHE A 123 -8.38 0.96 8.36
N HIS A 124 -9.13 1.88 7.75
CA HIS A 124 -9.09 2.11 6.30
C HIS A 124 -7.68 2.49 5.80
N GLY A 125 -6.93 3.31 6.54
CA GLY A 125 -5.59 3.76 6.13
C GLY A 125 -4.56 2.62 6.13
N PHE A 126 -4.69 1.68 7.07
CA PHE A 126 -3.87 0.47 7.11
C PHE A 126 -4.24 -0.49 5.96
N ALA A 127 -5.53 -0.67 5.69
CA ALA A 127 -6.00 -1.47 4.56
C ALA A 127 -5.56 -0.89 3.21
N SER A 128 -5.56 0.44 3.07
CA SER A 128 -5.01 1.16 1.90
C SER A 128 -3.52 0.89 1.73
N THR A 129 -2.75 0.94 2.81
CA THR A 129 -1.31 0.65 2.76
C THR A 129 -1.04 -0.79 2.35
N ILE A 130 -1.75 -1.78 2.94
CA ILE A 130 -1.61 -3.19 2.58
C ILE A 130 -1.96 -3.45 1.11
N THR A 131 -3.05 -2.85 0.62
CA THR A 131 -3.47 -3.02 -0.77
C THR A 131 -2.51 -2.37 -1.76
N ILE A 132 -1.85 -1.26 -1.38
CA ILE A 132 -0.74 -0.70 -2.14
C ILE A 132 0.38 -1.73 -2.30
N VAL A 133 0.77 -2.38 -1.21
CA VAL A 133 1.82 -3.41 -1.19
C VAL A 133 1.47 -4.65 -2.03
N LEU A 134 0.22 -5.11 -1.96
CA LEU A 134 -0.21 -6.36 -2.59
C LEU A 134 -0.55 -6.22 -4.09
N VAL A 135 -1.15 -5.10 -4.50
CA VAL A 135 -1.68 -4.91 -5.87
C VAL A 135 -0.64 -4.31 -6.82
N HIS A 136 0.30 -3.50 -6.33
CA HIS A 136 1.36 -2.97 -7.20
C HIS A 136 2.37 -4.05 -7.56
N HIS A 137 2.23 -4.61 -8.77
CA HIS A 137 3.13 -5.61 -9.36
C HIS A 137 4.64 -5.36 -9.13
N PRO A 138 5.22 -4.16 -9.33
CA PRO A 138 6.63 -3.92 -9.03
C PRO A 138 6.95 -3.98 -7.53
N TYR A 139 6.03 -3.54 -6.66
CA TYR A 139 6.20 -3.55 -5.21
C TYR A 139 6.07 -4.96 -4.63
N ARG A 140 5.09 -5.74 -5.12
CA ARG A 140 4.94 -7.16 -4.79
C ARG A 140 6.19 -7.97 -5.16
N LYS A 141 6.79 -7.70 -6.34
CA LYS A 141 8.04 -8.36 -6.76
C LYS A 141 9.22 -7.99 -5.84
N PHE A 142 9.30 -6.73 -5.40
CA PHE A 142 10.31 -6.26 -4.45
C PHE A 142 10.13 -6.88 -3.05
N MET A 143 8.91 -6.93 -2.53
CA MET A 143 8.60 -7.53 -1.23
C MET A 143 8.85 -9.04 -1.22
N ILE A 144 8.45 -9.76 -2.28
CA ILE A 144 8.79 -11.17 -2.45
C ILE A 144 10.32 -11.35 -2.50
N LYS A 145 11.07 -10.46 -3.15
CA LYS A 145 12.54 -10.53 -3.19
C LYS A 145 13.18 -10.38 -1.80
N ILE A 146 12.66 -9.48 -0.96
CA ILE A 146 13.11 -9.26 0.42
C ILE A 146 12.75 -10.46 1.32
N VAL A 147 11.49 -10.90 1.29
CA VAL A 147 10.99 -11.98 2.16
C VAL A 147 11.56 -13.34 1.76
N THR A 148 11.74 -13.60 0.48
CA THR A 148 12.28 -14.88 -0.01
C THR A 148 13.82 -14.91 0.00
N PHE A 149 14.47 -13.91 0.63
CA PHE A 149 15.93 -13.73 0.77
C PHE A 149 16.71 -14.40 -0.35
N ASP A 150 16.71 -13.75 -1.52
CA ASP A 150 17.49 -14.10 -2.72
C ASP A 150 18.10 -15.52 -2.79
N ARG A 151 17.23 -16.55 -2.85
CA ARG A 151 17.64 -17.89 -3.32
C ARG A 151 18.01 -17.89 -4.82
N SER A 152 17.92 -16.75 -5.51
CA SER A 152 18.16 -16.65 -6.95
C SER A 152 19.65 -16.51 -7.28
N THR A 153 20.42 -15.78 -6.48
CA THR A 153 21.88 -15.68 -6.64
C THR A 153 22.58 -17.01 -6.34
N GLU A 154 22.09 -17.76 -5.35
CA GLU A 154 22.61 -19.08 -5.02
C GLU A 154 22.32 -20.13 -6.12
N LYS A 155 21.16 -20.04 -6.78
CA LYS A 155 20.79 -20.93 -7.90
C LYS A 155 21.59 -20.65 -9.17
N HIS A 156 21.87 -19.39 -9.50
CA HIS A 156 22.69 -19.06 -10.67
C HIS A 156 24.18 -19.37 -10.45
N ALA A 157 24.71 -19.11 -9.25
CA ALA A 157 26.08 -19.47 -8.90
C ALA A 157 26.30 -21.00 -8.90
N SER A 158 25.39 -21.77 -8.31
CA SER A 158 25.46 -23.24 -8.30
C SER A 158 25.27 -23.86 -9.70
N THR A 159 24.38 -23.31 -10.51
CA THR A 159 24.17 -23.76 -11.89
C THR A 159 25.40 -23.44 -12.76
N GLY A 160 25.95 -22.23 -12.67
CA GLY A 160 27.18 -21.83 -13.39
C GLY A 160 28.39 -22.68 -13.00
N ALA A 161 28.60 -22.93 -11.70
CA ALA A 161 29.67 -23.81 -11.23
C ALA A 161 29.50 -25.27 -11.72
N SER A 162 28.26 -25.76 -11.81
CA SER A 162 27.95 -27.09 -12.37
C SER A 162 28.25 -27.18 -13.86
N TYR A 163 27.99 -26.13 -14.64
CA TYR A 163 28.35 -26.08 -16.06
C TYR A 163 29.87 -26.06 -16.28
N VAL A 164 30.59 -25.21 -15.55
CA VAL A 164 32.06 -25.11 -15.64
C VAL A 164 32.72 -26.44 -15.26
N THR A 165 32.28 -27.08 -14.18
CA THR A 165 32.84 -28.39 -13.77
C THR A 165 32.54 -29.50 -14.76
N LYS A 166 31.37 -29.50 -15.41
CA LYS A 166 31.05 -30.44 -16.50
C LYS A 166 31.92 -30.21 -17.73
N ASP A 167 32.18 -28.96 -18.08
CA ASP A 167 33.00 -28.60 -19.24
C ASP A 167 34.49 -28.97 -19.04
N VAL A 168 35.05 -28.64 -17.88
CA VAL A 168 36.41 -29.06 -17.49
C VAL A 168 36.54 -30.58 -17.51
N ARG A 169 35.55 -31.31 -16.97
CA ARG A 169 35.53 -32.77 -16.99
C ARG A 169 35.48 -33.33 -18.41
N ALA A 170 34.71 -32.71 -19.31
CA ALA A 170 34.64 -33.11 -20.71
C ALA A 170 35.97 -32.87 -21.44
N THR A 171 36.61 -31.73 -21.19
CA THR A 171 37.91 -31.37 -21.77
C THR A 171 39.03 -32.30 -21.29
N MET A 172 39.08 -32.62 -19.99
CA MET A 172 40.03 -33.60 -19.45
C MET A 172 39.85 -34.99 -20.04
N ARG A 173 38.61 -35.45 -20.27
CA ARG A 173 38.38 -36.73 -20.98
C ARG A 173 38.87 -36.69 -22.43
N ARG A 174 38.67 -35.57 -23.14
CA ARG A 174 39.16 -35.41 -24.52
C ARG A 174 40.68 -35.43 -24.58
N LEU A 175 41.36 -34.77 -23.64
CA LEU A 175 42.82 -34.79 -23.52
C LEU A 175 43.33 -36.19 -23.16
N SER A 176 42.74 -36.84 -22.15
CA SER A 176 43.09 -38.20 -21.75
C SER A 176 42.96 -39.18 -22.93
N ASN A 177 41.85 -39.14 -23.67
CA ASN A 177 41.65 -39.98 -24.85
C ASN A 177 42.60 -39.68 -26.02
N ARG A 178 43.19 -38.47 -26.09
CA ARG A 178 44.24 -38.14 -27.08
C ARG A 178 45.63 -38.57 -26.64
N VAL A 179 45.90 -38.57 -25.34
CA VAL A 179 47.23 -38.83 -24.78
C VAL A 179 47.46 -40.33 -24.50
N LEU A 180 46.43 -41.06 -24.04
CA LEU A 180 46.51 -42.51 -23.79
C LEU A 180 47.07 -43.33 -24.98
N PRO A 181 46.58 -43.16 -26.23
CA PRO A 181 47.09 -43.93 -27.36
C PRO A 181 48.52 -43.56 -27.76
N VAL A 182 49.03 -42.39 -27.37
CA VAL A 182 50.41 -41.96 -27.66
C VAL A 182 51.41 -42.57 -26.68
N LEU A 183 51.01 -42.78 -25.42
CA LEU A 183 51.84 -43.44 -24.39
C LEU A 183 51.96 -44.95 -24.57
N HIS A 184 51.03 -45.60 -25.26
CA HIS A 184 51.07 -47.04 -25.54
C HIS A 184 51.91 -47.41 -26.78
N LEU A 185 52.48 -46.43 -27.49
CA LEU A 185 53.35 -46.61 -28.66
C LEU A 185 54.84 -46.27 -28.40
N GLY A 186 55.22 -45.97 -27.15
CA GLY A 186 56.59 -45.69 -26.73
C GLY A 186 57.26 -46.86 -26.02
#